data_AF-A0A225DUY4-F1
#
_entry.id   AF-A0A225DUY4-F1
#
_cell.length_a   1.000
_cell.length_b   1.000
_cell.length_c   1.000
_cell.angle_alpha   90.00
_cell.angle_beta   90.00
_cell.angle_gamma   90.00
#
_symmetry.space_group_name_H-M   'P 1'
#
loop_
_entity.id
_entity.type
_entity.pdbx_description
1 polymer ?
#
loop_
_entity_poly.entity_id
_entity_poly.type
_entity_poly.pdbx_seq_one_letter_code
_entity_poly.pdbx_strand_id
1 'polypeptide(L)'
;MNWKMSAAVVLVMIVGVPVTAAEPVQHSGDDVRAVFAVKCAGCHGADLAKPKGRFGYVLDLRRVAGNPEMVIPSRPTESELWVLVQRDEMPPADSPYGPLTPEQKDVVRAWIADGAPDASSTAPDTMPATLSESIPPIILERTHLPSAERLFRWVGKFHLLLLHFPIALVLVAAFGEARAIWQRNPIPSEAVRYCLWLGAMAAIPTAILGWLFATAGNGAGSPQLLMAHRWLGTTAAVWLVVTAVGAQRDAYFGTRSLGVRFLLAFGVLLTMLTAHLGGLLDRGADFFDF
;
A
#
# COMPACT_ATOMS: atom_id res chain seq x y z
N MET A 1 34.51 -63.03 48.62
CA MET A 1 34.16 -61.67 48.16
C MET A 1 33.35 -61.79 46.88
N ASN A 2 32.02 -61.97 46.97
CA ASN A 2 31.10 -62.06 45.83
C ASN A 2 29.83 -61.26 46.20
N TRP A 3 29.78 -59.98 45.82
CA TRP A 3 28.63 -59.10 46.06
C TRP A 3 27.69 -59.18 44.86
N LYS A 4 26.52 -59.82 45.02
CA LYS A 4 25.46 -59.79 44.00
C LYS A 4 24.66 -58.50 44.20
N MET A 5 24.78 -57.56 43.25
CA MET A 5 23.93 -56.37 43.17
C MET A 5 22.55 -56.79 42.63
N SER A 6 21.51 -56.67 43.45
CA SER A 6 20.12 -56.73 42.98
C SER A 6 19.70 -55.33 42.52
N ALA A 7 19.50 -55.16 41.21
CA ALA A 7 18.91 -53.96 40.64
C ALA A 7 17.42 -53.90 40.97
N ALA A 8 17.01 -52.95 41.79
CA ALA A 8 15.60 -52.64 42.02
C ALA A 8 15.09 -51.81 40.83
N VAL A 9 14.21 -52.41 40.02
CA VAL A 9 13.49 -51.72 38.95
C VAL A 9 12.38 -50.91 39.58
N VAL A 10 12.51 -49.57 39.57
CA VAL A 10 11.45 -48.65 39.96
C VAL A 10 10.52 -48.49 38.77
N LEU A 11 9.35 -49.12 38.84
CA LEU A 11 8.27 -48.98 37.87
C LEU A 11 7.57 -47.63 38.11
N VAL A 12 7.93 -46.61 37.33
CA VAL A 12 7.23 -45.32 37.30
C VAL A 12 5.90 -45.52 36.58
N MET A 13 4.79 -45.54 37.34
CA MET A 13 3.45 -45.50 36.76
C MET A 13 3.18 -44.09 36.23
N ILE A 14 3.24 -43.94 34.91
CA ILE A 14 2.79 -42.74 34.20
C ILE A 14 1.26 -42.74 34.24
N VAL A 15 0.68 -41.97 35.15
CA VAL A 15 -0.75 -41.65 35.13
C VAL A 15 -0.96 -40.69 33.96
N GLY A 16 -1.51 -41.20 32.86
CA GLY A 16 -1.90 -40.39 31.72
C GLY A 16 -3.04 -39.46 32.13
N VAL A 17 -2.73 -38.17 32.29
CA VAL A 17 -3.76 -37.13 32.32
C VAL A 17 -4.32 -37.05 30.90
N PRO A 18 -5.63 -37.31 30.68
CA PRO A 18 -6.22 -37.08 29.38
C PRO A 18 -6.14 -35.58 29.10
N VAL A 19 -5.26 -35.19 28.17
CA VAL A 19 -5.31 -33.87 27.55
C VAL A 19 -6.56 -33.87 26.71
N THR A 20 -7.64 -33.31 27.25
CA THR A 20 -8.78 -32.89 26.45
C THR A 20 -8.26 -31.85 25.48
N ALA A 21 -8.12 -32.22 24.21
CA ALA A 21 -7.93 -31.25 23.14
C ALA A 21 -9.11 -30.27 23.24
N ALA A 22 -8.82 -29.00 23.55
CA ALA A 22 -9.81 -27.96 23.46
C ALA A 22 -10.38 -28.00 22.04
N GLU A 23 -11.70 -28.16 21.91
CA GLU A 23 -12.36 -28.07 20.61
C GLU A 23 -11.97 -26.74 19.96
N PRO A 24 -11.63 -26.72 18.66
CA PRO A 24 -11.34 -25.48 17.96
C PRO A 24 -12.59 -24.59 18.10
N VAL A 25 -12.45 -23.49 18.85
CA VAL A 25 -13.51 -22.49 18.98
C VAL A 25 -13.73 -21.92 17.59
N GLN A 26 -14.78 -22.40 16.93
CA GLN A 26 -15.17 -21.86 15.62
C GLN A 26 -15.70 -20.46 15.87
N HIS A 27 -14.93 -19.46 15.46
CA HIS A 27 -15.37 -18.07 15.50
C HIS A 27 -16.26 -17.84 14.30
N SER A 28 -17.53 -17.50 14.57
CA SER A 28 -18.51 -17.18 13.55
C SER A 28 -18.14 -15.85 12.88
N GLY A 29 -18.66 -15.60 11.68
CA GLY A 29 -18.56 -14.27 11.07
C GLY A 29 -19.16 -13.18 11.97
N ASP A 30 -20.11 -13.51 12.85
CA ASP A 30 -20.71 -12.54 13.77
C ASP A 30 -19.69 -12.08 14.83
N ASP A 31 -18.81 -12.97 15.28
CA ASP A 31 -17.73 -12.63 16.23
C ASP A 31 -16.75 -11.62 15.62
N VAL A 32 -16.39 -11.81 14.36
CA VAL A 32 -15.50 -10.90 13.62
C VAL A 32 -16.18 -9.56 13.40
N ARG A 33 -17.46 -9.57 13.01
CA ARG A 33 -18.24 -8.34 12.85
C ARG A 33 -18.31 -7.56 14.17
N ALA A 34 -18.44 -8.24 15.31
CA ALA A 34 -18.43 -7.61 16.63
C ALA A 34 -17.08 -6.94 16.94
N VAL A 35 -15.96 -7.61 16.65
CA VAL A 35 -14.62 -7.01 16.78
C VAL A 35 -14.48 -5.78 15.88
N PHE A 36 -14.88 -5.88 14.61
CA PHE A 36 -14.80 -4.78 13.65
C PHE A 36 -15.72 -3.61 14.02
N ALA A 37 -16.90 -3.85 14.59
CA ALA A 37 -17.79 -2.80 15.05
C ALA A 37 -17.15 -1.95 16.14
N VAL A 38 -16.46 -2.57 17.09
CA VAL A 38 -15.84 -1.87 18.22
C VAL A 38 -14.51 -1.24 17.83
N LYS A 39 -13.67 -1.93 17.05
CA LYS A 39 -12.28 -1.54 16.81
C LYS A 39 -12.07 -0.79 15.50
N CYS A 40 -12.92 -1.00 14.50
CA CYS A 40 -12.65 -0.56 13.13
C CYS A 40 -13.71 0.40 12.58
N ALA A 41 -15.00 0.18 12.87
CA ALA A 41 -16.10 0.93 12.27
C ALA A 41 -16.04 2.44 12.55
N GLY A 42 -15.48 2.86 13.67
CA GLY A 42 -15.28 4.27 13.98
C GLY A 42 -14.38 5.04 13.00
N CYS A 43 -13.57 4.35 12.19
CA CYS A 43 -12.77 4.94 11.12
C CYS A 43 -13.05 4.34 9.73
N HIS A 44 -13.65 3.15 9.66
CA HIS A 44 -13.89 2.37 8.44
C HIS A 44 -15.37 1.98 8.26
N GLY A 45 -16.29 2.61 8.99
CA GLY A 45 -17.73 2.40 8.88
C GLY A 45 -18.32 2.97 7.59
N ALA A 46 -19.47 2.41 7.17
CA ALA A 46 -20.20 2.86 5.98
C ALA A 46 -21.01 4.13 6.22
N ASP A 47 -21.31 4.43 7.48
CA ASP A 47 -21.99 5.61 7.99
C ASP A 47 -21.08 6.85 8.05
N LEU A 48 -19.76 6.65 7.98
CA LEU A 48 -18.81 7.75 7.97
C LEU A 48 -18.89 8.52 6.66
N ALA A 49 -19.00 9.84 6.75
CA ALA A 49 -18.88 10.71 5.58
C ALA A 49 -17.51 10.56 4.88
N LYS A 50 -16.45 10.23 5.64
CA LYS A 50 -15.06 10.10 5.16
C LYS A 50 -14.35 8.90 5.81
N PRO A 51 -14.61 7.67 5.35
CA PRO A 51 -13.95 6.48 5.90
C PRO A 51 -12.47 6.44 5.51
N LYS A 52 -11.60 6.18 6.48
CA LYS A 52 -10.14 6.08 6.27
C LYS A 52 -9.81 4.95 5.31
N GLY A 53 -8.80 5.16 4.46
CA GLY A 53 -8.35 4.17 3.48
C GLY A 53 -9.40 3.74 2.46
N ARG A 54 -10.50 4.50 2.30
CA ARG A 54 -11.67 4.13 1.47
C ARG A 54 -12.27 2.77 1.85
N PHE A 55 -12.04 2.34 3.08
CA PHE A 55 -12.46 1.05 3.60
C PHE A 55 -13.81 1.17 4.34
N GLY A 56 -14.72 2.02 3.84
CA GLY A 56 -16.01 2.36 4.45
C GLY A 56 -17.07 1.25 4.37
N TYR A 57 -16.66 0.02 4.59
CA TYR A 57 -17.48 -1.17 4.47
C TYR A 57 -16.98 -2.27 5.40
N VAL A 58 -16.25 -1.92 6.47
CA VAL A 58 -15.58 -2.92 7.33
C VAL A 58 -16.56 -3.92 7.97
N LEU A 59 -17.84 -3.57 8.11
CA LEU A 59 -18.88 -4.45 8.65
C LEU A 59 -19.55 -5.35 7.60
N ASP A 60 -19.31 -5.08 6.32
CA ASP A 60 -19.70 -5.92 5.19
C ASP A 60 -18.61 -6.97 4.96
N LEU A 61 -18.65 -8.06 5.75
CA LEU A 61 -17.64 -9.11 5.71
C LEU A 61 -17.49 -9.76 4.33
N ARG A 62 -18.58 -9.82 3.54
CA ARG A 62 -18.53 -10.32 2.17
C ARG A 62 -17.61 -9.45 1.32
N ARG A 63 -17.78 -8.13 1.43
CA ARG A 63 -16.97 -7.17 0.68
C ARG A 63 -15.54 -7.11 1.21
N VAL A 64 -15.32 -7.28 2.52
CA VAL A 64 -13.98 -7.38 3.11
C VAL A 64 -13.27 -8.65 2.63
N ALA A 65 -13.92 -9.81 2.71
CA ALA A 65 -13.37 -11.10 2.26
C ALA A 65 -13.13 -11.13 0.74
N GLY A 66 -13.99 -10.45 -0.02
CA GLY A 66 -13.88 -10.29 -1.47
C GLY A 66 -12.80 -9.31 -1.92
N ASN A 67 -12.14 -8.59 -1.01
CA ASN A 67 -11.04 -7.69 -1.33
C ASN A 67 -9.68 -8.44 -1.25
N PRO A 68 -9.08 -8.83 -2.39
CA PRO A 68 -7.85 -9.61 -2.41
C PRO A 68 -6.61 -8.84 -1.94
N GLU A 69 -6.69 -7.52 -1.79
CA GLU A 69 -5.61 -6.72 -1.20
C GLU A 69 -5.59 -6.83 0.32
N MET A 70 -6.74 -7.10 0.94
CA MET A 70 -6.89 -7.13 2.40
C MET A 70 -6.95 -8.56 2.94
N VAL A 71 -7.67 -9.44 2.25
CA VAL A 71 -7.92 -10.82 2.70
C VAL A 71 -7.55 -11.80 1.59
N ILE A 72 -6.68 -12.75 1.92
CA ILE A 72 -6.42 -13.94 1.14
C ILE A 72 -7.03 -15.13 1.91
N PRO A 73 -8.19 -15.65 1.47
CA PRO A 73 -8.88 -16.74 2.15
C PRO A 73 -7.97 -17.92 2.44
N SER A 74 -8.10 -18.46 3.65
CA SER A 74 -7.31 -19.58 4.19
C SER A 74 -5.82 -19.30 4.38
N ARG A 75 -5.36 -18.05 4.18
CA ARG A 75 -3.95 -17.65 4.35
C ARG A 75 -3.82 -16.37 5.19
N PRO A 76 -3.94 -16.48 6.52
CA PRO A 76 -3.80 -15.32 7.41
C PRO A 76 -2.48 -14.60 7.24
N THR A 77 -1.36 -15.31 7.20
CA THR A 77 -0.02 -14.69 7.12
C THR A 77 0.27 -13.99 5.79
N GLU A 78 -0.50 -14.26 4.75
CA GLU A 78 -0.40 -13.57 3.44
C GLU A 78 -1.45 -12.46 3.30
N SER A 79 -2.40 -12.35 4.24
CA SER A 79 -3.46 -11.35 4.22
C SER A 79 -3.01 -10.04 4.88
N GLU A 80 -3.05 -8.93 4.15
CA GLU A 80 -2.63 -7.61 4.66
C GLU A 80 -3.40 -7.21 5.93
N LEU A 81 -4.70 -7.52 5.99
CA LEU A 81 -5.53 -7.27 7.17
C LEU A 81 -4.94 -7.90 8.43
N TRP A 82 -4.48 -9.15 8.34
CA TRP A 82 -3.87 -9.86 9.47
C TRP A 82 -2.49 -9.30 9.82
N VAL A 83 -1.68 -8.95 8.81
CA VAL A 83 -0.35 -8.35 9.04
C VAL A 83 -0.46 -7.04 9.83
N LEU A 84 -1.39 -6.17 9.44
CA LEU A 84 -1.63 -4.89 10.11
C LEU A 84 -2.14 -5.07 11.55
N VAL A 85 -3.08 -6.00 11.76
CA VAL A 85 -3.64 -6.31 13.08
C VAL A 85 -2.60 -6.97 14.00
N GLN A 86 -1.82 -7.91 13.48
CA GLN A 86 -0.81 -8.63 14.25
C GLN A 86 0.28 -7.68 14.77
N ARG A 87 0.65 -6.67 13.98
CA ARG A 87 1.67 -5.67 14.30
C ARG A 87 1.18 -4.46 15.08
N ASP A 88 -0.09 -4.44 15.47
CA ASP A 88 -0.71 -3.30 16.15
C ASP A 88 -0.63 -1.99 15.34
N GLU A 89 -0.55 -2.10 14.01
CA GLU A 89 -0.61 -0.95 13.10
C GLU A 89 -2.07 -0.49 12.89
N MET A 90 -3.02 -1.41 13.07
CA MET A 90 -4.46 -1.14 13.01
C MET A 90 -5.20 -1.77 14.21
N PRO A 91 -5.94 -0.98 15.01
CA PRO A 91 -6.05 0.48 14.95
C PRO A 91 -4.72 1.20 15.29
N PRO A 92 -4.47 2.40 14.74
CA PRO A 92 -3.27 3.19 15.05
C PRO A 92 -3.10 3.46 16.55
N ALA A 93 -1.86 3.67 17.01
CA ALA A 93 -1.57 3.88 18.44
C ALA A 93 -2.26 5.12 19.06
N ASP A 94 -2.59 6.13 18.25
CA ASP A 94 -3.33 7.33 18.63
C ASP A 94 -4.86 7.18 18.54
N SER A 95 -5.35 5.99 18.16
CA SER A 95 -6.77 5.69 18.03
C SER A 95 -7.47 5.65 19.39
N PRO A 96 -8.67 6.25 19.52
CA PRO A 96 -9.48 6.14 20.74
C PRO A 96 -9.99 4.71 21.00
N TYR A 97 -9.89 3.80 20.01
CA TYR A 97 -10.34 2.42 20.12
C TYR A 97 -9.27 1.46 20.67
N GLY A 98 -8.00 1.89 20.72
CA GLY A 98 -6.86 1.10 21.19
C GLY A 98 -6.56 -0.16 20.36
N PRO A 99 -5.47 -0.89 20.68
CA PRO A 99 -5.12 -2.13 20.00
C PRO A 99 -6.14 -3.25 20.27
N LEU A 100 -6.10 -4.30 19.43
CA LEU A 100 -6.89 -5.52 19.66
C LEU A 100 -6.27 -6.35 20.79
N THR A 101 -7.10 -6.97 21.62
CA THR A 101 -6.61 -7.96 22.59
C THR A 101 -6.16 -9.25 21.86
N PRO A 102 -5.32 -10.09 22.49
CA PRO A 102 -4.92 -11.37 21.91
C PRO A 102 -6.11 -12.20 21.41
N GLU A 103 -7.20 -12.23 22.19
CA GLU A 103 -8.41 -12.96 21.85
C GLU A 103 -9.11 -12.38 20.62
N GLN A 104 -9.17 -11.04 20.50
CA GLN A 104 -9.73 -10.36 19.33
C GLN A 104 -8.88 -10.58 18.08
N LYS A 105 -7.54 -10.64 18.23
CA LYS A 105 -6.66 -11.00 17.12
C LYS A 105 -6.92 -12.43 16.68
N ASP A 106 -7.08 -13.36 17.61
CA ASP A 106 -7.34 -14.76 17.29
C ASP A 106 -8.67 -14.95 16.53
N VAL A 107 -9.72 -14.20 16.89
CA VAL A 107 -10.99 -14.17 16.14
C VAL A 107 -10.77 -13.78 14.68
N VAL A 108 -10.03 -12.69 14.42
CA VAL A 108 -9.74 -12.23 13.05
C VAL A 108 -8.86 -13.23 12.29
N ARG A 109 -7.86 -13.82 12.97
CA ARG A 109 -6.96 -14.82 12.38
C ARG A 109 -7.71 -16.08 11.96
N ALA A 110 -8.55 -16.60 12.86
CA ALA A 110 -9.33 -17.81 12.65
C ALA A 110 -10.32 -17.62 11.50
N TRP A 111 -11.02 -16.49 11.46
CA TRP A 111 -11.92 -16.18 10.36
C TRP A 111 -11.25 -16.18 8.99
N ILE A 112 -10.06 -15.59 8.86
CA ILE A 112 -9.30 -15.64 7.60
C ILE A 112 -8.86 -17.09 7.31
N ALA A 113 -8.40 -17.84 8.32
CA ALA A 113 -7.99 -19.23 8.18
C ALA A 113 -9.14 -20.13 7.68
N ASP A 114 -10.36 -19.86 8.15
CA ASP A 114 -11.59 -20.56 7.79
C ASP A 114 -12.13 -20.16 6.41
N GLY A 115 -11.39 -19.34 5.66
CA GLY A 115 -11.76 -18.91 4.31
C GLY A 115 -12.57 -17.62 4.27
N ALA A 116 -12.61 -16.88 5.37
CA ALA A 116 -13.34 -15.62 5.52
C ALA A 116 -14.84 -15.73 5.15
N PRO A 117 -15.59 -16.64 5.79
CA PRO A 117 -17.01 -16.84 5.48
C PRO A 117 -17.85 -15.60 5.82
N ASP A 118 -18.88 -15.34 5.01
CA ASP A 118 -19.90 -14.33 5.30
C ASP A 118 -20.60 -14.68 6.62
N ALA A 119 -20.94 -13.67 7.43
CA ALA A 119 -21.88 -13.88 8.53
C ALA A 119 -23.32 -13.93 7.99
N SER A 120 -23.63 -15.10 7.43
CA SER A 120 -24.94 -15.72 7.29
C SER A 120 -24.76 -17.13 6.71
N SER A 121 -23.91 -17.93 7.35
CA SER A 121 -23.87 -19.38 7.16
C SER A 121 -24.11 -20.06 8.51
N THR A 122 -25.28 -19.76 9.08
CA THR A 122 -25.91 -20.62 10.07
C THR A 122 -27.26 -21.04 9.51
N ALA A 123 -27.24 -22.07 8.67
CA ALA A 123 -28.38 -22.97 8.55
C ALA A 123 -27.86 -24.36 8.96
N PRO A 124 -28.53 -25.06 9.88
CA PRO A 124 -28.19 -26.45 10.15
C PRO A 124 -28.41 -27.25 8.87
N ASP A 125 -27.42 -28.07 8.51
CA ASP A 125 -27.52 -29.09 7.48
C ASP A 125 -28.70 -30.01 7.77
N THR A 126 -29.85 -29.69 7.19
CA THR A 126 -30.92 -30.65 6.93
C THR A 126 -31.69 -30.18 5.72
N MET A 127 -31.18 -30.52 4.52
CA MET A 127 -32.03 -30.68 3.35
C MET A 127 -31.67 -31.99 2.63
N PRO A 128 -32.66 -32.72 2.10
CA PRO A 128 -32.47 -34.07 1.59
C PRO A 128 -31.67 -34.03 0.29
N ALA A 129 -30.77 -35.00 0.16
CA ALA A 129 -30.01 -35.28 -1.04
C ALA A 129 -30.93 -35.75 -2.18
N THR A 130 -31.55 -34.82 -2.90
CA THR A 130 -32.05 -35.06 -4.26
C THR A 130 -32.10 -33.74 -5.01
N LEU A 131 -31.57 -33.76 -6.25
CA LEU A 131 -31.55 -32.67 -7.25
C LEU A 131 -30.33 -31.74 -7.24
N SER A 132 -29.14 -32.31 -7.04
CA SER A 132 -27.89 -31.73 -7.58
C SER A 132 -27.55 -32.40 -8.90
N GLU A 133 -28.29 -32.10 -9.96
CA GLU A 133 -27.86 -32.41 -11.32
C GLU A 133 -28.36 -31.31 -12.25
N SER A 134 -27.41 -30.67 -12.97
CA SER A 134 -27.59 -29.75 -14.12
C SER A 134 -27.17 -28.26 -14.00
N ILE A 135 -26.23 -27.90 -13.12
CA ILE A 135 -25.48 -26.64 -13.30
C ILE A 135 -23.99 -26.97 -13.31
N PRO A 136 -23.27 -26.87 -14.46
CA PRO A 136 -21.83 -27.01 -14.46
C PRO A 136 -21.22 -25.90 -13.60
N PRO A 137 -20.21 -26.19 -12.76
CA PRO A 137 -19.57 -25.17 -11.97
C PRO A 137 -18.95 -24.15 -12.94
N ILE A 138 -19.36 -22.89 -12.82
CA ILE A 138 -18.54 -21.79 -13.33
C ILE A 138 -17.29 -21.81 -12.46
N ILE A 139 -16.28 -22.55 -12.92
CA ILE A 139 -14.92 -22.46 -12.40
C ILE A 139 -14.52 -21.02 -12.72
N LEU A 140 -14.61 -20.15 -11.72
CA LEU A 140 -13.83 -18.93 -11.70
C LEU A 140 -12.38 -19.38 -11.65
N GLU A 141 -11.82 -19.61 -12.84
CA GLU A 141 -10.41 -19.89 -13.07
C GLU A 141 -9.64 -18.76 -12.40
N ARG A 142 -9.15 -19.04 -11.19
CA ARG A 142 -8.33 -18.15 -10.40
C ARG A 142 -6.97 -18.14 -11.10
N THR A 143 -6.83 -17.33 -12.14
CA THR A 143 -5.54 -17.11 -12.77
C THR A 143 -4.62 -16.54 -11.70
N HIS A 144 -3.70 -17.38 -11.23
CA HIS A 144 -2.54 -16.95 -10.47
C HIS A 144 -1.87 -15.86 -11.32
N LEU A 145 -2.08 -14.60 -10.94
CA LEU A 145 -1.48 -13.48 -11.67
C LEU A 145 0.04 -13.73 -11.72
N PRO A 146 0.65 -13.67 -12.92
CA PRO A 146 2.07 -13.98 -13.11
C PRO A 146 2.92 -13.24 -12.07
N SER A 147 3.97 -13.86 -11.57
CA SER A 147 4.94 -13.26 -10.63
C SER A 147 5.42 -11.86 -11.09
N ALA A 148 5.46 -11.64 -12.41
CA ALA A 148 5.73 -10.35 -13.04
C ALA A 148 4.72 -9.26 -12.65
N GLU A 149 3.41 -9.52 -12.66
CA GLU A 149 2.39 -8.50 -12.30
C GLU A 149 2.41 -8.14 -10.82
N ARG A 150 2.81 -9.08 -9.96
CA ARG A 150 3.03 -8.81 -8.52
C ARG A 150 4.27 -7.95 -8.34
N LEU A 151 5.34 -8.26 -9.07
CA LEU A 151 6.57 -7.45 -9.08
C LEU A 151 6.30 -6.04 -9.60
N PHE A 152 5.56 -5.89 -10.70
CA PHE A 152 5.20 -4.57 -11.25
C PHE A 152 4.34 -3.76 -10.28
N ARG A 153 3.38 -4.38 -9.59
CA ARG A 153 2.62 -3.73 -8.52
C ARG A 153 3.48 -3.33 -7.31
N TRP A 154 4.42 -4.18 -6.90
CA TRP A 154 5.34 -3.89 -5.80
C TRP A 154 6.34 -2.78 -6.14
N VAL A 155 6.93 -2.81 -7.34
CA VAL A 155 7.80 -1.73 -7.87
C VAL A 155 7.03 -0.42 -8.00
N GLY A 156 5.74 -0.49 -8.36
CA GLY A 156 4.83 0.64 -8.37
C GLY A 156 4.72 1.36 -7.01
N LYS A 157 4.93 0.68 -5.87
CA LYS A 157 4.94 1.32 -4.55
C LYS A 157 6.21 2.15 -4.29
N PHE A 158 7.34 1.81 -4.92
CA PHE A 158 8.57 2.64 -4.87
C PHE A 158 8.46 3.94 -5.66
N HIS A 159 7.41 4.09 -6.48
CA HIS A 159 7.07 5.35 -7.15
C HIS A 159 7.05 6.51 -6.15
N LEU A 160 6.49 6.32 -4.95
CA LEU A 160 6.44 7.33 -3.89
C LEU A 160 7.83 7.75 -3.40
N LEU A 161 8.79 6.83 -3.34
CA LEU A 161 10.16 7.14 -2.90
C LEU A 161 10.97 7.82 -4.01
N LEU A 162 10.86 7.33 -5.26
CA LEU A 162 11.58 7.90 -6.39
C LEU A 162 10.99 9.25 -6.86
N LEU A 163 9.70 9.53 -6.58
CA LEU A 163 9.01 10.78 -6.93
C LEU A 163 9.59 12.03 -6.25
N HIS A 164 9.99 11.92 -4.98
CA HIS A 164 10.45 13.07 -4.21
C HIS A 164 11.85 13.51 -4.61
N PHE A 165 12.61 12.63 -5.24
CA PHE A 165 14.02 12.86 -5.58
C PHE A 165 14.19 13.90 -6.71
N PRO A 166 13.51 13.83 -7.87
CA PRO A 166 13.54 14.90 -8.87
C PRO A 166 13.05 16.25 -8.33
N ILE A 167 12.03 16.27 -7.48
CA ILE A 167 11.47 17.51 -6.92
C ILE A 167 12.54 18.24 -6.10
N ALA A 168 13.20 17.52 -5.18
CA ALA A 168 14.28 18.09 -4.37
C ALA A 168 15.42 18.63 -5.25
N LEU A 169 15.83 17.88 -6.28
CA LEU A 169 16.91 18.29 -7.18
C LEU A 169 16.55 19.53 -8.01
N VAL A 170 15.31 19.67 -8.47
CA VAL A 170 14.83 20.88 -9.16
C VAL A 170 14.82 22.08 -8.22
N LEU A 171 14.38 21.92 -6.97
CA LEU A 171 14.41 23.00 -5.97
C LEU A 171 15.83 23.44 -5.63
N VAL A 172 16.76 22.48 -5.45
CA VAL A 172 18.18 22.78 -5.22
C VAL A 172 18.81 23.46 -6.43
N ALA A 173 18.50 23.01 -7.65
CA ALA A 173 18.96 23.66 -8.88
C ALA A 173 18.43 25.10 -9.01
N ALA A 174 17.15 25.33 -8.70
CA ALA A 174 16.55 26.67 -8.70
C ALA A 174 17.19 27.59 -7.66
N PHE A 175 17.46 27.06 -6.46
CA PHE A 175 18.18 27.81 -5.41
C PHE A 175 19.61 28.16 -5.84
N GLY A 176 20.35 27.19 -6.42
CA GLY A 176 21.69 27.42 -6.95
C GLY A 176 21.71 28.47 -8.06
N GLU A 177 20.71 28.46 -8.94
CA GLU A 177 20.55 29.48 -9.99
C GLU A 177 20.26 30.87 -9.39
N ALA A 178 19.35 30.96 -8.43
CA ALA A 178 19.03 32.22 -7.72
C ALA A 178 20.25 32.81 -7.01
N ARG A 179 21.03 31.98 -6.31
CA ARG A 179 22.30 32.39 -5.70
C ARG A 179 23.29 32.87 -6.76
N ALA A 180 23.43 32.16 -7.88
CA ALA A 180 24.32 32.56 -8.95
C ALA A 180 23.87 33.87 -9.63
N ILE A 181 22.56 34.19 -9.64
CA ILE A 181 22.06 35.49 -10.10
C ILE A 181 22.48 36.60 -9.13
N TRP A 182 22.28 36.38 -7.82
CA TRP A 182 22.71 37.33 -6.77
C TRP A 182 24.20 37.64 -6.90
N GLN A 183 25.03 36.59 -7.04
CA GLN A 183 26.49 36.72 -7.13
C GLN A 183 26.96 37.21 -8.51
N ARG A 184 26.05 37.49 -9.45
CA ARG A 184 26.35 37.92 -10.84
C ARG A 184 27.29 36.95 -11.58
N ASN A 185 27.20 35.65 -11.28
CA ASN A 185 27.98 34.64 -11.97
C ASN A 185 27.52 34.51 -13.43
N PRO A 186 28.45 34.49 -14.40
CA PRO A 186 28.09 34.49 -15.82
C PRO A 186 27.65 33.12 -16.37
N ILE A 187 27.84 32.03 -15.61
CA ILE A 187 27.63 30.65 -16.10
C ILE A 187 26.85 29.83 -15.05
N PRO A 188 25.95 28.91 -15.46
CA PRO A 188 25.33 27.95 -14.55
C PRO A 188 26.38 27.09 -13.82
N SER A 189 26.29 27.02 -12.48
CA SER A 189 27.24 26.23 -11.68
C SER A 189 27.20 24.74 -12.05
N GLU A 190 28.33 24.04 -11.89
CA GLU A 190 28.41 22.58 -12.06
C GLU A 190 27.37 21.86 -11.20
N ALA A 191 27.16 22.32 -9.96
CA ALA A 191 26.16 21.76 -9.05
C ALA A 191 24.73 21.84 -9.59
N VAL A 192 24.34 22.99 -10.17
CA VAL A 192 23.01 23.17 -10.79
C VAL A 192 22.83 22.19 -11.95
N ARG A 193 23.83 22.09 -12.84
CA ARG A 193 23.78 21.16 -13.97
C ARG A 193 23.73 19.70 -13.53
N TYR A 194 24.52 19.33 -12.53
CA TYR A 194 24.50 18.00 -11.94
C TYR A 194 23.12 17.63 -11.37
N CYS A 195 22.51 18.54 -10.61
CA CYS A 195 21.16 18.33 -10.06
C CYS A 195 20.11 18.14 -11.17
N LEU A 196 20.17 18.95 -12.23
CA LEU A 196 19.23 18.84 -13.36
C LEU A 196 19.37 17.52 -14.11
N TRP A 197 20.60 17.07 -14.39
CA TRP A 197 20.83 15.79 -15.04
C TRP A 197 20.44 14.60 -14.18
N LEU A 198 20.80 14.62 -12.90
CA LEU A 198 20.41 13.58 -11.96
C LEU A 198 18.88 13.51 -11.80
N GLY A 199 18.23 14.67 -11.75
CA GLY A 199 16.77 14.78 -11.73
C GLY A 199 16.14 14.23 -13.02
N ALA A 200 16.68 14.57 -14.19
CA ALA A 200 16.21 14.07 -15.48
C ALA A 200 16.32 12.54 -15.58
N MET A 201 17.45 11.97 -15.14
CA MET A 201 17.66 10.52 -15.09
C MET A 201 16.68 9.80 -14.17
N ALA A 202 16.28 10.43 -13.06
CA ALA A 202 15.28 9.88 -12.15
C ALA A 202 13.84 10.09 -12.65
N ALA A 203 13.54 11.19 -13.34
CA ALA A 203 12.20 11.53 -13.80
C ALA A 203 11.69 10.61 -14.92
N ILE A 204 12.57 10.17 -15.82
CA ILE A 204 12.22 9.27 -16.94
C ILE A 204 11.61 7.94 -16.43
N PRO A 205 12.31 7.13 -15.62
CA PRO A 205 11.74 5.88 -15.11
C PRO A 205 10.53 6.15 -14.20
N THR A 206 10.52 7.25 -13.45
CA THR A 206 9.38 7.64 -12.61
C THR A 206 8.11 7.87 -13.43
N ALA A 207 8.20 8.56 -14.57
CA ALA A 207 7.07 8.75 -15.48
C ALA A 207 6.58 7.42 -16.08
N ILE A 208 7.50 6.57 -16.54
CA ILE A 208 7.15 5.24 -17.10
C ILE A 208 6.44 4.38 -16.06
N LEU A 209 6.99 4.29 -14.84
CA LEU A 209 6.39 3.54 -13.74
C LEU A 209 5.02 4.09 -13.35
N GLY A 210 4.83 5.42 -13.37
CA GLY A 210 3.54 6.05 -13.13
C GLY A 210 2.46 5.64 -14.15
N TRP A 211 2.81 5.57 -15.45
CA TRP A 211 1.88 5.06 -16.47
C TRP A 211 1.55 3.59 -16.27
N LEU A 212 2.54 2.75 -15.94
CA LEU A 212 2.33 1.31 -15.66
C LEU A 212 1.43 1.09 -14.45
N PHE A 213 1.67 1.84 -13.36
CA PHE A 213 0.86 1.80 -12.15
C PHE A 213 -0.61 2.12 -12.45
N ALA A 214 -0.86 3.18 -13.23
CA ALA A 214 -2.19 3.59 -13.64
C ALA A 214 -2.87 2.59 -14.59
N THR A 215 -2.14 1.97 -15.53
CA THR A 215 -2.70 0.92 -16.42
C THR A 215 -3.06 -0.36 -15.67
N ALA A 216 -2.37 -0.65 -14.57
CA ALA A 216 -2.68 -1.79 -13.71
C ALA A 216 -3.90 -1.56 -12.80
N GLY A 217 -4.70 -0.52 -13.07
CA GLY A 217 -5.92 -0.18 -12.31
C GLY A 217 -5.65 0.53 -11.00
N ASN A 218 -4.40 0.90 -10.71
CA ASN A 218 -4.03 1.54 -9.45
C ASN A 218 -4.04 3.07 -9.61
N GLY A 219 -4.68 3.78 -8.69
CA GLY A 219 -4.84 5.23 -8.77
C GLY A 219 -6.13 5.65 -8.10
N ALA A 220 -6.02 6.20 -6.90
CA ALA A 220 -7.14 6.68 -6.13
C ALA A 220 -7.55 8.09 -6.62
N GLY A 221 -8.81 8.31 -7.01
CA GLY A 221 -9.31 9.65 -7.39
C GLY A 221 -10.28 9.63 -8.57
N SER A 222 -10.70 10.81 -9.05
CA SER A 222 -11.53 10.90 -10.27
C SER A 222 -10.69 10.53 -11.51
N PRO A 223 -11.28 9.91 -12.55
CA PRO A 223 -10.58 9.60 -13.79
C PRO A 223 -9.89 10.82 -14.42
N GLN A 224 -10.51 11.99 -14.28
CA GLN A 224 -10.00 13.27 -14.76
C GLN A 224 -8.75 13.71 -13.98
N LEU A 225 -8.77 13.60 -12.65
CA LEU A 225 -7.64 13.94 -11.79
C LEU A 225 -6.44 13.02 -12.07
N LEU A 226 -6.70 11.72 -12.20
CA LEU A 226 -5.66 10.74 -12.53
C LEU A 226 -5.04 11.03 -13.91
N MET A 227 -5.87 11.34 -14.91
CA MET A 227 -5.38 11.70 -16.25
C MET A 227 -4.56 12.99 -16.22
N ALA A 228 -5.03 14.01 -15.50
CA ALA A 228 -4.31 15.28 -15.33
C ALA A 228 -2.94 15.07 -14.68
N HIS A 229 -2.86 14.30 -13.60
CA HIS A 229 -1.60 14.01 -12.91
C HIS A 229 -0.61 13.25 -13.81
N ARG A 230 -1.07 12.25 -14.58
CA ARG A 230 -0.23 11.47 -15.51
C ARG A 230 0.41 12.36 -16.59
N TRP A 231 -0.40 13.20 -17.22
CA TRP A 231 0.10 14.12 -18.23
C TRP A 231 1.05 15.15 -17.63
N LEU A 232 0.70 15.73 -16.48
CA LEU A 232 1.54 16.72 -15.84
C LEU A 232 2.90 16.14 -15.41
N GLY A 233 2.93 14.93 -14.86
CA GLY A 233 4.18 14.22 -14.53
C GLY A 233 5.04 13.91 -15.77
N THR A 234 4.41 13.52 -16.88
CA THR A 234 5.11 13.28 -18.15
C THR A 234 5.69 14.57 -18.73
N THR A 235 4.91 15.66 -18.69
CA THR A 235 5.36 16.99 -19.09
C THR A 235 6.51 17.47 -18.21
N ALA A 236 6.45 17.23 -16.90
CA ALA A 236 7.53 17.58 -15.97
C ALA A 236 8.83 16.81 -16.29
N ALA A 237 8.75 15.52 -16.63
CA ALA A 237 9.91 14.73 -17.02
C ALA A 237 10.56 15.26 -18.31
N VAL A 238 9.77 15.54 -19.34
CA VAL A 238 10.27 16.12 -20.61
C VAL A 238 10.85 17.51 -20.38
N TRP A 239 10.15 18.36 -19.62
CA TRP A 239 10.61 19.70 -19.26
C TRP A 239 11.96 19.67 -18.55
N LEU A 240 12.17 18.72 -17.63
CA LEU A 240 13.41 18.60 -16.88
C LEU A 240 14.59 18.22 -17.78
N VAL A 241 14.38 17.31 -18.74
CA VAL A 241 15.39 16.96 -19.76
C VAL A 241 15.74 18.18 -20.61
N VAL A 242 14.74 18.91 -21.11
CA VAL A 242 14.96 20.14 -21.93
C VAL A 242 15.75 21.18 -21.14
N THR A 243 15.43 21.35 -19.86
CA THR A 243 16.12 22.30 -18.97
C THR A 243 17.56 21.87 -18.68
N ALA A 244 17.81 20.57 -18.46
CA ALA A 244 19.15 20.03 -18.27
C ALA A 244 20.04 20.24 -19.52
N VAL A 245 19.50 19.94 -20.71
CA VAL A 245 20.19 20.17 -21.98
C VAL A 245 20.46 21.65 -22.21
N GLY A 246 19.47 22.52 -21.97
CA GLY A 246 19.63 23.97 -22.07
C GLY A 246 20.71 24.51 -21.13
N ALA A 247 20.72 24.07 -19.86
CA ALA A 247 21.72 24.47 -18.88
C ALA A 247 23.14 23.98 -19.26
N GLN A 248 23.27 22.77 -19.81
CA GLN A 248 24.55 22.24 -20.30
C GLN A 248 25.04 23.03 -21.52
N ARG A 249 24.14 23.36 -22.45
CA ARG A 249 24.44 24.18 -23.62
C ARG A 249 24.93 25.57 -23.21
N ASP A 250 24.22 26.23 -22.32
CA ASP A 250 24.58 27.55 -21.82
C ASP A 250 25.97 27.54 -21.16
N ALA A 251 26.28 26.51 -20.38
CA ALA A 251 27.60 26.31 -19.80
C ALA A 251 28.70 26.08 -20.85
N TYR A 252 28.43 25.29 -21.88
CA TYR A 252 29.38 25.05 -22.98
C TYR A 252 29.75 26.34 -23.73
N PHE A 253 28.76 27.20 -24.02
CA PHE A 253 28.99 28.48 -24.68
C PHE A 253 29.44 29.60 -23.73
N GLY A 254 29.57 29.34 -22.43
CA GLY A 254 29.90 30.36 -21.43
C GLY A 254 28.85 31.47 -21.33
N THR A 255 27.60 31.15 -21.64
CA THR A 255 26.48 32.10 -21.64
C THR A 255 25.50 31.78 -20.51
N ARG A 256 24.53 32.67 -20.31
CA ARG A 256 23.42 32.45 -19.39
C ARG A 256 22.12 32.92 -20.02
N SER A 257 21.46 32.02 -20.74
CA SER A 257 20.26 32.35 -21.49
C SER A 257 19.09 32.66 -20.56
N LEU A 258 18.28 33.64 -20.97
CA LEU A 258 17.04 33.95 -20.29
C LEU A 258 16.05 32.79 -20.35
N GLY A 259 16.10 31.98 -21.41
CA GLY A 259 15.26 30.79 -21.61
C GLY A 259 15.45 29.74 -20.52
N VAL A 260 16.70 29.37 -20.20
CA VAL A 260 16.98 28.38 -19.14
C VAL A 260 16.50 28.87 -17.77
N ARG A 261 16.60 30.18 -17.49
CA ARG A 261 16.09 30.77 -16.23
C ARG A 261 14.57 30.68 -16.14
N PHE A 262 13.88 31.05 -17.22
CA PHE A 262 12.43 30.91 -17.29
C PHE A 262 12.00 29.47 -17.16
N LEU A 263 12.70 28.55 -17.84
CA LEU A 263 12.46 27.12 -17.70
C LEU A 263 12.59 26.70 -16.24
N LEU A 264 13.71 26.99 -15.57
CA LEU A 264 13.93 26.64 -14.16
C LEU A 264 12.83 27.18 -13.23
N ALA A 265 12.45 28.45 -13.36
CA ALA A 265 11.38 29.05 -12.56
C ALA A 265 10.02 28.38 -12.82
N PHE A 266 9.70 28.13 -14.09
CA PHE A 266 8.48 27.42 -14.49
C PHE A 266 8.48 25.98 -13.97
N GLY A 267 9.62 25.30 -13.98
CA GLY A 267 9.79 23.94 -13.48
C GLY A 267 9.47 23.77 -12.01
N VAL A 268 9.84 24.74 -11.17
CA VAL A 268 9.45 24.74 -9.76
C VAL A 268 7.92 24.75 -9.62
N LEU A 269 7.22 25.61 -10.36
CA LEU A 269 5.76 25.66 -10.33
C LEU A 269 5.13 24.37 -10.87
N LEU A 270 5.65 23.86 -11.98
CA LEU A 270 5.18 22.62 -12.60
C LEU A 270 5.32 21.42 -11.65
N THR A 271 6.49 21.29 -10.99
CA THR A 271 6.75 20.20 -10.03
C THR A 271 5.91 20.33 -8.77
N MET A 272 5.71 21.55 -8.24
CA MET A 272 4.79 21.79 -7.11
C MET A 272 3.35 21.43 -7.46
N LEU A 273 2.86 21.81 -8.63
CA LEU A 273 1.51 21.45 -9.08
C LEU A 273 1.35 19.94 -9.25
N THR A 274 2.37 19.28 -9.82
CA THR A 274 2.39 17.81 -9.97
C THR A 274 2.36 17.11 -8.62
N ALA A 275 3.17 17.59 -7.67
CA ALA A 275 3.20 17.07 -6.30
C ALA A 275 1.85 17.28 -5.58
N HIS A 276 1.23 18.45 -5.74
CA HIS A 276 -0.07 18.74 -5.16
C HIS A 276 -1.16 17.78 -5.68
N LEU A 277 -1.26 17.61 -7.00
CA LEU A 277 -2.19 16.66 -7.63
C LEU A 277 -1.93 15.22 -7.18
N GLY A 278 -0.67 14.83 -7.04
CA GLY A 278 -0.30 13.52 -6.49
C GLY A 278 -0.78 13.33 -5.06
N GLY A 279 -0.65 14.36 -4.21
CA GLY A 279 -1.18 14.35 -2.85
C GLY A 279 -2.70 14.24 -2.78
N LEU A 280 -3.43 14.88 -3.71
CA LEU A 280 -4.89 14.78 -3.79
C LEU A 280 -5.36 13.39 -4.26
N LEU A 281 -4.60 12.71 -5.12
CA LEU A 281 -4.89 11.32 -5.50
C LEU A 281 -4.78 10.39 -4.29
N ASP A 282 -3.72 10.56 -3.50
CA ASP A 282 -3.45 9.71 -2.32
C ASP A 282 -4.43 10.01 -1.16
N ARG A 283 -4.63 11.29 -0.82
CA ARG A 283 -5.34 11.71 0.40
C ARG A 283 -6.78 12.20 0.18
N GLY A 284 -7.21 12.36 -1.08
CA GLY A 284 -8.53 12.89 -1.44
C GLY A 284 -8.56 14.42 -1.63
N ALA A 285 -9.63 14.91 -2.26
CA ALA A 285 -9.78 16.33 -2.64
C ALA A 285 -9.80 17.29 -1.43
N ASP A 286 -10.29 16.80 -0.29
CA ASP A 286 -10.54 17.58 0.92
C ASP A 286 -9.31 17.62 1.85
N PHE A 287 -8.12 17.26 1.34
CA PHE A 287 -6.90 17.18 2.15
C PHE A 287 -6.52 18.52 2.82
N PHE A 288 -6.97 19.64 2.29
CA PHE A 288 -6.72 20.99 2.82
C PHE A 288 -7.96 21.66 3.43
N ASP A 289 -9.09 20.95 3.54
CA ASP A 289 -10.28 21.47 4.21
C ASP A 289 -10.12 21.26 5.72
N PHE A 290 -9.53 22.27 6.38
CA PHE A 290 -9.47 22.38 7.85
C PHE A 290 -10.64 23.21 8.37
#